data_AF-A0A0X3NPS9-F1
#
_entry.id   AF-A0A0X3NPS9-F1
#
_cell.length_a   1.000
_cell.length_b   1.000
_cell.length_c   1.000
_cell.angle_alpha   90.00
_cell.angle_beta   90.00
_cell.angle_gamma   90.00
#
_symmetry.space_group_name_H-M   'P 1'
#
loop_
_entity.id
_entity.type
_entity.pdbx_description
1 polymer ?
#
loop_
_entity_poly.entity_id
_entity_poly.type
_entity_poly.pdbx_seq_one_letter_code
_entity_poly.pdbx_strand_id
1 'polypeptide(L)'
;AGTAPVPGRKPPIPFSAPPPSSDSFHKMLVGFGAENTMAAATCTFAFCAGRGQPVSLFQGVTRGRIVEPRGSSGFGWDPCFLPEGYQSTYAEMDNATKNAISHRFKALQALRQFL
;
A
#
# COMPACT_ATOMS: atom_id res chain seq x y z
N ALA A 1 30.17 3.53 23.11
CA ALA A 1 29.54 3.80 24.43
C ALA A 1 28.08 3.38 24.35
N GLY A 2 27.75 2.20 24.87
CA GLY A 2 26.39 1.66 24.85
C GLY A 2 25.53 2.32 25.91
N THR A 3 24.42 2.93 25.51
CA THR A 3 23.44 3.50 26.44
C THR A 3 22.72 2.36 27.15
N ALA A 4 22.80 2.35 28.48
CA ALA A 4 22.10 1.38 29.31
C ALA A 4 20.57 1.48 29.11
N PRO A 5 19.84 0.35 29.14
CA PRO A 5 18.39 0.33 29.00
C PRO A 5 17.71 1.01 30.20
N VAL A 6 16.69 1.84 29.92
CA VAL A 6 15.89 2.53 30.94
C VAL A 6 14.97 1.51 31.64
N PRO A 7 15.02 1.37 32.98
CA PRO A 7 14.17 0.43 33.70
C PRO A 7 12.69 0.81 33.55
N GLY A 8 11.85 -0.18 33.19
CA GLY A 8 10.38 -0.01 33.06
C GLY A 8 9.85 0.18 31.64
N ARG A 9 10.70 0.33 30.63
CA ARG A 9 10.24 0.30 29.21
C ARG A 9 10.10 -1.14 28.76
N LYS A 10 8.87 -1.61 28.52
CA LYS A 10 8.67 -2.86 27.77
C LYS A 10 9.45 -2.76 26.45
N PRO A 11 10.23 -3.80 26.07
CA PRO A 11 10.86 -3.80 24.76
C PRO A 11 9.77 -3.62 23.69
N PRO A 12 10.04 -2.86 22.61
CA PRO A 12 9.10 -2.79 21.50
C PRO A 12 8.84 -4.22 21.03
N ILE A 13 7.56 -4.57 20.86
CA ILE A 13 7.16 -5.86 20.31
C ILE A 13 7.93 -6.02 18.99
N PRO A 14 8.75 -7.07 18.81
CA PRO A 14 9.44 -7.27 17.56
C PRO A 14 8.41 -7.35 16.45
N PHE A 15 8.55 -6.47 15.45
CA PHE A 15 7.73 -6.44 14.23
C PHE A 15 8.10 -7.67 13.38
N SER A 16 7.81 -8.87 13.88
CA SER A 16 8.21 -10.16 13.30
C SER A 16 6.99 -11.02 12.96
N ALA A 17 5.78 -10.45 12.96
CA ALA A 17 4.69 -11.09 12.24
C ALA A 17 5.01 -10.96 10.75
N PRO A 18 5.08 -12.06 9.99
CA PRO A 18 5.12 -11.95 8.54
C PRO A 18 3.90 -11.11 8.12
N PRO A 19 4.07 -10.15 7.21
CA PRO A 19 2.95 -9.33 6.78
C PRO A 19 1.85 -10.25 6.25
N PRO A 20 0.58 -9.95 6.56
CA PRO A 20 -0.53 -10.78 6.14
C PRO A 20 -0.46 -11.06 4.64
N SER A 21 -0.55 -12.34 4.27
CA SER A 21 -0.67 -12.75 2.87
C SER A 21 -1.97 -12.21 2.26
N SER A 22 -2.04 -12.11 0.94
CA SER A 22 -3.25 -11.68 0.20
C SER A 22 -4.53 -12.40 0.66
N ASP A 23 -4.41 -13.69 0.98
CA ASP A 23 -5.48 -14.54 1.50
C ASP A 23 -6.02 -14.05 2.85
N SER A 24 -5.17 -13.46 3.69
CA SER A 24 -5.55 -12.94 5.01
C SER A 24 -6.49 -11.75 4.88
N PHE A 25 -6.23 -10.84 3.94
CA PHE A 25 -7.07 -9.64 3.74
C PHE A 25 -8.49 -9.98 3.32
N HIS A 26 -8.64 -10.87 2.34
CA HIS A 26 -9.97 -11.31 1.90
C HIS A 26 -10.72 -12.00 3.06
N LYS A 27 -10.09 -12.94 3.76
CA LYS A 27 -10.71 -13.68 4.88
C LYS A 27 -11.14 -12.76 6.04
N MET A 28 -10.37 -11.71 6.33
CA MET A 28 -10.76 -10.72 7.35
C MET A 28 -12.04 -9.98 6.97
N LEU A 29 -12.29 -9.72 5.69
CA LEU A 29 -13.44 -8.95 5.21
C LEU A 29 -14.71 -9.79 5.03
N VAL A 30 -14.59 -11.10 4.81
CA VAL A 30 -15.76 -12.01 4.70
C VAL A 30 -16.72 -11.89 5.90
N GLY A 31 -16.19 -11.65 7.11
CA GLY A 31 -17.00 -11.45 8.31
C GLY A 31 -17.80 -10.14 8.36
N PHE A 32 -17.51 -9.18 7.47
CA PHE A 32 -18.15 -7.86 7.43
C PHE A 32 -19.21 -7.72 6.32
N GLY A 33 -19.49 -8.79 5.56
CA GLY A 33 -20.44 -8.77 4.43
C GLY A 33 -19.79 -8.35 3.11
N ALA A 34 -20.30 -8.88 1.99
CA ALA A 34 -19.75 -8.66 0.64
C ALA A 34 -19.83 -7.19 0.19
N GLU A 35 -20.73 -6.43 0.78
CA GLU A 35 -20.93 -5.00 0.58
C GLU A 35 -19.78 -4.14 1.13
N ASN A 36 -18.99 -4.65 2.10
CA ASN A 36 -17.92 -3.91 2.78
C ASN A 36 -16.52 -4.26 2.27
N THR A 37 -16.37 -4.40 0.96
CA THR A 37 -15.10 -4.76 0.32
C THR A 37 -14.31 -3.56 -0.21
N MET A 38 -14.78 -2.32 -0.03
CA MET A 38 -14.12 -1.14 -0.58
C MET A 38 -12.73 -0.92 0.02
N ALA A 39 -11.76 -0.62 -0.84
CA ALA A 39 -10.38 -0.35 -0.44
C ALA A 39 -9.74 0.75 -1.29
N ALA A 40 -8.69 1.36 -0.76
CA ALA A 40 -7.87 2.33 -1.48
C ALA A 40 -6.40 1.99 -1.31
N ALA A 41 -5.70 1.87 -2.43
CA ALA A 41 -4.25 1.84 -2.47
C ALA A 41 -3.73 3.28 -2.50
N THR A 42 -2.89 3.64 -1.53
CA THR A 42 -2.39 5.02 -1.35
C THR A 42 -0.87 5.02 -1.28
N CYS A 43 -0.23 5.90 -2.06
CA CYS A 43 1.21 6.16 -1.99
C CYS A 43 1.42 7.65 -1.72
N THR A 44 2.32 7.97 -0.79
CA THR A 44 2.71 9.35 -0.49
C THR A 44 4.22 9.48 -0.65
N PHE A 45 4.67 10.37 -1.54
CA PHE A 45 6.05 10.85 -1.59
C PHE A 45 6.20 12.09 -0.71
N ALA A 46 7.33 12.19 -0.01
CA ALA A 46 7.71 13.37 0.74
C ALA A 46 9.01 13.94 0.16
N PHE A 47 9.00 15.22 -0.21
CA PHE A 47 10.14 15.93 -0.79
C PHE A 47 10.53 17.11 0.09
N CYS A 48 11.83 17.32 0.27
CA CYS A 48 12.38 18.46 0.97
C CYS A 48 13.61 18.98 0.19
N ALA A 49 13.58 20.25 -0.22
CA ALA A 49 14.63 20.85 -1.03
C ALA A 49 15.95 21.09 -0.25
N GLY A 50 15.91 21.02 1.07
CA GLY A 50 17.09 21.22 1.91
C GLY A 50 16.74 21.52 3.36
N ARG A 51 17.77 21.64 4.21
CA ARG A 51 17.60 21.90 5.64
C ARG A 51 16.85 23.23 5.86
N GLY A 52 15.80 23.19 6.67
CA GLY A 52 14.96 24.36 6.97
C GLY A 52 13.88 24.66 5.93
N GLN A 53 13.78 23.87 4.86
CA GLN A 53 12.69 23.98 3.87
C GLN A 53 11.48 23.13 4.28
N PRO A 54 10.25 23.54 3.92
CA PRO A 54 9.06 22.75 4.20
C PRO A 54 9.06 21.43 3.41
N VAL A 55 8.49 20.39 4.01
CA VAL A 55 8.27 19.11 3.34
C VAL A 55 7.01 19.21 2.49
N SER A 56 7.15 18.94 1.19
CA SER A 56 6.02 18.83 0.26
C SER A 56 5.60 17.37 0.15
N LEU A 57 4.30 17.10 0.28
CA LEU A 57 3.73 15.75 0.19
C LEU A 57 2.97 15.59 -1.13
N PHE A 58 3.22 14.49 -1.84
CA PHE A 58 2.55 14.14 -3.09
C PHE A 58 1.88 12.79 -2.93
N GLN A 59 0.55 12.78 -3.02
CA GLN A 59 -0.24 11.58 -2.79
C GLN A 59 -0.90 11.10 -4.07
N GLY A 60 -0.79 9.80 -4.33
CA GLY A 60 -1.52 9.10 -5.37
C GLY A 60 -2.43 8.06 -4.74
N VAL A 61 -3.68 8.02 -5.19
CA VAL A 61 -4.71 7.11 -4.68
C VAL A 61 -5.34 6.35 -5.83
N THR A 62 -5.51 5.05 -5.66
CA THR A 62 -6.35 4.21 -6.54
C THR A 62 -7.39 3.52 -5.69
N ARG A 63 -8.66 3.79 -5.99
CA ARG A 63 -9.81 3.14 -5.36
C ARG A 63 -10.05 1.78 -5.99
N GLY A 64 -10.65 0.89 -5.22
CA GLY A 64 -10.92 -0.47 -5.65
C GLY A 64 -11.69 -1.24 -4.60
N ARG A 65 -11.65 -2.56 -4.72
CA ARG A 65 -12.25 -3.49 -3.77
C ARG A 65 -11.31 -4.64 -3.49
N ILE A 66 -11.46 -5.23 -2.31
CA ILE A 66 -10.81 -6.48 -1.97
C ILE A 66 -11.67 -7.63 -2.48
N VAL A 67 -11.07 -8.50 -3.28
CA VAL A 67 -11.71 -9.68 -3.87
C VAL A 67 -10.95 -10.94 -3.49
N GLU A 68 -11.50 -12.11 -3.85
CA GLU A 68 -10.76 -13.36 -3.75
C GLU A 68 -9.40 -13.24 -4.48
N PRO A 69 -8.29 -13.68 -3.86
CA PRO A 69 -6.97 -13.58 -4.47
C PRO A 69 -6.90 -14.28 -5.84
N ARG A 70 -6.51 -13.54 -6.88
CA ARG A 70 -6.29 -14.04 -8.24
C ARG A 70 -4.97 -13.53 -8.81
N GLY A 71 -4.36 -14.32 -9.68
CA GLY A 71 -3.06 -14.02 -10.30
C GLY A 71 -1.86 -14.47 -9.48
N SER A 72 -0.69 -14.53 -10.12
CA SER A 72 0.58 -14.93 -9.52
C SER A 72 1.43 -13.69 -9.21
N SER A 73 1.48 -13.30 -7.93
CA SER A 73 2.45 -12.30 -7.46
C SER A 73 3.18 -12.83 -6.23
N GLY A 74 4.50 -12.65 -6.17
CA GLY A 74 5.33 -13.23 -5.11
C GLY A 74 5.05 -12.69 -3.70
N PHE A 75 4.68 -11.41 -3.56
CA PHE A 75 4.50 -10.79 -2.25
C PHE A 75 3.59 -9.56 -2.30
N GLY A 76 2.74 -9.40 -1.28
CA GLY A 76 1.89 -8.23 -1.08
C GLY A 76 0.40 -8.53 -1.21
N TRP A 77 -0.36 -7.47 -1.51
CA TRP A 77 -1.83 -7.48 -1.59
C TRP A 77 -2.35 -7.37 -3.03
N ASP A 78 -1.46 -7.32 -4.02
CA ASP A 78 -1.82 -7.21 -5.43
C ASP A 78 -2.82 -8.29 -5.91
N PRO A 79 -2.75 -9.56 -5.45
CA PRO A 79 -3.71 -10.58 -5.88
C PRO A 79 -5.13 -10.35 -5.42
N CYS A 80 -5.34 -9.63 -4.31
CA CYS A 80 -6.69 -9.41 -3.76
C CYS A 80 -7.22 -8.00 -4.03
N PHE A 81 -6.47 -7.11 -4.69
CA PHE A 81 -6.94 -5.76 -4.99
C PHE A 81 -7.42 -5.63 -6.43
N LEU A 82 -8.72 -5.37 -6.58
CA LEU A 82 -9.38 -5.06 -7.85
C LEU A 82 -9.58 -3.54 -7.98
N PRO A 83 -8.82 -2.84 -8.83
CA PRO A 83 -8.99 -1.40 -9.04
C PRO A 83 -10.33 -1.08 -9.71
N GLU A 84 -10.90 0.08 -9.36
CA GLU A 84 -12.15 0.56 -9.94
C GLU A 84 -12.03 0.76 -11.46
N GLY A 85 -13.01 0.27 -12.23
CA GLY A 85 -13.02 0.33 -13.68
C GLY A 85 -12.29 -0.83 -14.40
N TYR A 86 -11.77 -1.80 -13.65
CA TYR A 86 -11.07 -2.97 -14.19
C TYR A 86 -11.71 -4.28 -13.71
N GLN A 87 -11.46 -5.37 -14.45
CA GLN A 87 -11.93 -6.73 -14.11
C GLN A 87 -10.81 -7.64 -13.60
N SER A 88 -9.56 -7.20 -13.73
CA SER A 88 -8.35 -7.92 -13.34
C SER A 88 -7.77 -7.33 -12.05
N THR A 89 -7.26 -8.18 -11.17
CA THR A 89 -6.51 -7.74 -9.98
C THR A 89 -5.17 -7.15 -10.37
N TYR A 90 -4.50 -6.42 -9.48
CA TYR A 90 -3.15 -5.92 -9.75
C TYR A 90 -2.11 -7.02 -10.05
N ALA A 91 -2.33 -8.25 -9.57
CA ALA A 91 -1.45 -9.38 -9.88
C ALA A 91 -1.74 -10.00 -11.25
N GLU A 92 -2.95 -9.81 -11.79
CA GLU A 92 -3.34 -10.29 -13.13
C GLU A 92 -2.96 -9.28 -14.24
N MET A 93 -2.72 -8.02 -13.89
CA MET A 93 -2.34 -6.98 -14.83
C MET A 93 -0.89 -7.10 -15.27
N ASP A 94 -0.64 -6.77 -16.54
CA ASP A 94 0.72 -6.53 -17.01
C ASP A 94 1.32 -5.28 -16.34
N ASN A 95 2.64 -5.24 -16.27
CA ASN A 95 3.36 -4.16 -15.59
C ASN A 95 3.06 -2.78 -16.20
N ALA A 96 2.84 -2.68 -17.52
CA ALA A 96 2.60 -1.39 -18.16
C ALA A 96 1.21 -0.84 -17.79
N THR A 97 0.17 -1.67 -17.88
CA THR A 97 -1.19 -1.31 -17.45
C THR A 97 -1.24 -0.96 -15.96
N LYS A 98 -0.63 -1.79 -15.12
CA LYS A 98 -0.56 -1.53 -13.68
C LYS A 98 0.13 -0.20 -13.39
N ASN A 99 1.28 0.05 -14.03
CA ASN A 99 2.01 1.29 -13.82
C ASN A 99 1.17 2.50 -14.23
N ALA A 100 0.43 2.45 -15.35
CA ALA A 100 -0.39 3.57 -15.80
C ALA A 100 -1.48 3.99 -14.79
N ILE A 101 -2.03 3.05 -14.02
CA ILE A 101 -3.11 3.33 -13.05
C ILE A 101 -2.71 3.32 -11.59
N SER A 102 -1.49 2.88 -11.28
CA SER A 102 -1.06 2.66 -9.90
C SER A 102 -1.05 3.95 -9.10
N HIS A 103 -1.44 3.83 -7.84
CA HIS A 103 -1.29 4.84 -6.80
C HIS A 103 0.14 5.40 -6.73
N ARG A 104 1.17 4.57 -6.96
CA ARG A 104 2.58 5.02 -7.02
C ARG A 104 2.86 5.91 -8.22
N PHE A 105 2.42 5.53 -9.42
CA PHE A 105 2.61 6.35 -10.61
C PHE A 105 1.90 7.69 -10.50
N LYS A 106 0.67 7.71 -9.96
CA LYS A 106 -0.06 8.96 -9.68
C LYS A 106 0.72 9.88 -8.72
N ALA A 107 1.25 9.32 -7.63
CA ALA A 107 2.06 10.08 -6.67
C ALA A 107 3.36 10.60 -7.31
N LEU A 108 4.01 9.78 -8.12
CA LEU A 108 5.23 10.14 -8.83
C LEU A 108 4.99 11.18 -9.93
N GLN A 109 3.85 11.11 -10.63
CA GLN A 109 3.45 12.09 -11.63
C GLN A 109 3.20 13.45 -10.98
N ALA A 110 2.55 13.48 -9.80
CA ALA A 110 2.38 14.70 -9.02
C ALA A 110 3.74 15.30 -8.59
N LEU A 111 4.67 14.46 -8.13
CA LEU A 111 6.04 14.91 -7.83
C LEU A 111 6.76 15.43 -9.10
N ARG A 112 6.64 14.74 -10.24
CA ARG A 112 7.24 15.15 -11.51
C ARG A 112 6.68 16.48 -12.03
N GLN A 113 5.42 16.80 -11.76
CA GLN A 113 4.81 18.09 -12.12
C GLN A 113 5.26 19.22 -11.20
N PHE A 114 5.71 18.90 -9.99
CA PHE A 114 6.18 19.87 -9.01
C PHE A 114 7.64 20.28 -9.22
N LEU A 115 8.50 19.33 -9.64
CA LEU A 115 9.90 19.58 -9.98
C LEU A 115 10.03 20.29 -11.33
#